data_AF-A0A2M8C6V1-F1
#
_entry.id   AF-A0A2M8C6V1-F1
#
_cell.length_a   1.000
_cell.length_b   1.000
_cell.length_c   1.000
_cell.angle_alpha   90.00
_cell.angle_beta   90.00
_cell.angle_gamma   90.00
#
_symmetry.space_group_name_H-M   'P 1'
#
loop_
_entity.id
_entity.type
_entity.pdbx_description
1 polymer ?
#
loop_
_entity_poly.entity_id
_entity_poly.type
_entity_poly.pdbx_seq_one_letter_code
_entity_poly.pdbx_strand_id
1 'polypeptide(L)'
;MTRNGQPELESMDKLAYNYNKVNGKLVNNQLQYVTDMANANNYTDDIKTQPVNNYRYDAIGNLTSDVQGKIINIEWNVANKITFIEREKFSGMDNLRFYYDGMGNRIQKQTSPVDGTTLETNNTWYVRDAQGNIMATYTWKNAENPQLAEQYIYGSSRLGYVNRAGLTTPANPTHAIGLRQYELTNHLGNVLTTVSDRPVAFSDGVNIPVDGYTADIVSTQDYYPGGSLMPGRNYNPDTYRFGF
;
A
#
# COMPACT_ATOMS: atom_id res chain seq x y z
N MET A 1 -14.57 -17.77 -22.14
CA MET A 1 -13.85 -17.56 -20.88
C MET A 1 -13.24 -18.88 -20.43
N THR A 2 -11.97 -19.09 -20.73
CA THR A 2 -11.21 -20.23 -20.24
C THR A 2 -10.93 -20.03 -18.77
N ARG A 3 -11.69 -20.76 -17.94
CA ARG A 3 -11.46 -20.93 -16.50
C ARG A 3 -10.26 -21.87 -16.32
N ASN A 4 -9.05 -21.41 -16.67
CA ASN A 4 -7.73 -21.95 -16.28
C ASN A 4 -6.65 -21.17 -17.06
N GLY A 5 -5.88 -20.35 -16.33
CA GLY A 5 -4.62 -19.77 -16.81
C GLY A 5 -3.58 -20.84 -17.14
N GLN A 6 -2.44 -20.42 -17.69
CA GLN A 6 -1.37 -21.23 -18.29
C GLN A 6 -1.10 -22.62 -17.66
N PRO A 7 -0.76 -23.64 -18.49
CA PRO A 7 -0.65 -25.04 -18.07
C PRO A 7 0.67 -25.41 -17.37
N GLU A 8 1.56 -24.47 -17.06
CA GLU A 8 2.71 -24.74 -16.20
C GLU A 8 2.57 -23.91 -14.93
N LEU A 9 2.14 -24.56 -13.85
CA LEU A 9 2.33 -24.04 -12.50
C LEU A 9 3.82 -24.08 -12.22
N GLU A 10 4.51 -23.04 -12.68
CA GLU A 10 5.88 -22.77 -12.34
C GLU A 10 6.02 -22.80 -10.80
N SER A 11 7.07 -23.45 -10.30
CA SER A 11 7.19 -23.63 -8.84
C SER A 11 7.25 -22.25 -8.17
N MET A 12 6.40 -22.05 -7.17
CA MET A 12 6.34 -20.85 -6.34
C MET A 12 6.64 -21.25 -4.88
N ASP A 13 7.22 -20.33 -4.10
CA ASP A 13 7.39 -20.45 -2.66
C ASP A 13 8.15 -21.71 -2.18
N LYS A 14 9.41 -21.88 -2.58
CA LYS A 14 10.32 -22.88 -1.99
C LYS A 14 11.26 -22.22 -0.99
N LEU A 15 10.64 -21.64 0.05
CA LEU A 15 11.30 -20.78 1.01
C LEU A 15 12.03 -21.60 2.09
N ALA A 16 13.28 -21.25 2.35
CA ALA A 16 14.02 -21.67 3.53
C ALA A 16 14.43 -20.44 4.35
N TYR A 17 14.18 -20.52 5.65
CA TYR A 17 14.35 -19.43 6.61
C TYR A 17 15.62 -19.64 7.42
N ASN A 18 16.53 -18.67 7.36
CA ASN A 18 17.85 -18.77 7.98
C ASN A 18 17.88 -17.90 9.23
N TYR A 19 18.18 -18.52 10.37
CA TYR A 19 18.19 -17.89 11.70
C TYR A 19 19.58 -17.97 12.31
N ASN A 20 19.84 -17.12 13.31
CA ASN A 20 21.06 -17.19 14.11
C ASN A 20 21.16 -18.55 14.82
N LYS A 21 22.27 -19.27 14.59
CA LYS A 21 22.54 -20.56 15.25
C LYS A 21 23.98 -20.63 15.78
N VAL A 22 24.15 -21.23 16.95
CA VAL A 22 25.45 -21.60 17.52
C VAL A 22 25.40 -23.08 17.85
N ASN A 23 26.37 -23.86 17.37
CA ASN A 23 26.41 -25.33 17.50
C ASN A 23 25.11 -26.00 17.02
N GLY A 24 24.53 -25.51 15.91
CA GLY A 24 23.30 -26.03 15.31
C GLY A 24 22.00 -25.68 16.06
N LYS A 25 22.08 -25.01 17.21
CA LYS A 25 20.92 -24.60 18.01
C LYS A 25 20.60 -23.13 17.77
N LEU A 26 19.31 -22.79 17.73
CA LEU A 26 18.84 -21.41 17.66
C LEU A 26 19.32 -20.64 18.89
N VAL A 27 19.89 -19.45 18.68
CA VAL A 27 20.29 -18.56 19.79
C VAL A 27 19.26 -17.46 20.04
N ASN A 28 18.44 -17.13 19.04
CA ASN A 28 17.33 -16.20 19.14
C ASN A 28 16.31 -16.50 18.03
N ASN A 29 15.16 -15.84 18.08
CA ASN A 29 14.10 -15.93 17.07
C ASN A 29 14.17 -14.76 16.07
N GLN A 30 15.38 -14.36 15.66
CA GLN A 30 15.59 -13.31 14.66
C GLN A 30 15.93 -13.95 13.31
N LEU A 31 15.07 -13.71 12.31
CA LEU A 31 15.28 -14.15 10.94
C LEU A 31 16.43 -13.35 10.32
N GLN A 32 17.46 -13.99 9.79
CA GLN A 32 18.56 -13.28 9.14
C GLN A 32 18.28 -13.01 7.65
N TYR A 33 17.80 -14.02 6.92
CA TYR A 33 17.51 -13.95 5.48
C TYR A 33 16.67 -15.15 5.02
N VAL A 34 15.97 -14.99 3.91
CA VAL A 34 15.19 -16.03 3.25
C VAL A 34 15.88 -16.45 1.95
N THR A 35 15.97 -17.74 1.70
CA THR A 35 16.35 -18.29 0.40
C THR A 35 15.12 -18.86 -0.27
N ASP A 36 14.92 -18.56 -1.55
CA ASP A 36 13.88 -19.16 -2.38
C ASP A 36 14.53 -20.01 -3.47
N MET A 37 14.21 -21.31 -3.46
CA MET A 37 14.72 -22.30 -4.41
C MET A 37 13.81 -22.45 -5.65
N ALA A 38 12.77 -21.63 -5.78
CA ALA A 38 12.03 -21.48 -7.03
C ALA A 38 12.87 -20.73 -8.08
N ASN A 39 12.55 -20.92 -9.37
CA ASN A 39 13.20 -20.16 -10.43
C ASN A 39 12.78 -18.69 -10.32
N ALA A 40 13.75 -17.80 -10.12
CA ALA A 40 13.52 -16.40 -9.84
C ALA A 40 12.78 -15.65 -10.96
N ASN A 41 12.77 -16.17 -12.19
CA ASN A 41 12.13 -15.52 -13.34
C ASN A 41 10.63 -15.82 -13.47
N ASN A 42 10.12 -16.76 -12.68
CA ASN A 42 8.74 -17.24 -12.80
C ASN A 42 7.71 -16.18 -12.37
N TYR A 43 8.10 -15.39 -11.37
CA TYR A 43 7.30 -14.35 -10.75
C TYR A 43 8.21 -13.15 -10.51
N THR A 44 7.75 -11.92 -10.75
CA THR A 44 8.60 -10.71 -10.61
C THR A 44 8.46 -10.03 -9.26
N ASP A 45 7.34 -10.27 -8.56
CA ASP A 45 6.89 -9.45 -7.43
C ASP A 45 6.86 -10.24 -6.09
N ASP A 46 7.46 -11.43 -6.07
CA ASP A 46 7.62 -12.33 -4.92
C ASP A 46 9.00 -12.20 -4.27
N ILE A 47 9.13 -12.80 -3.08
CA ILE A 47 10.38 -12.78 -2.31
C ILE A 47 11.46 -13.62 -2.98
N LYS A 48 12.60 -13.00 -3.30
CA LYS A 48 13.75 -13.69 -3.91
C LYS A 48 14.76 -14.10 -2.87
N THR A 49 15.65 -15.02 -3.23
CA THR A 49 16.82 -15.35 -2.40
C THR A 49 17.57 -14.07 -1.98
N GLN A 50 17.69 -13.89 -0.67
CA GLN A 50 18.29 -12.74 -0.03
C GLN A 50 19.77 -12.95 0.28
N PRO A 51 20.56 -11.85 0.32
CA PRO A 51 21.92 -11.92 0.82
C PRO A 51 21.95 -12.33 2.30
N VAL A 52 23.05 -12.95 2.73
CA VAL A 52 23.28 -13.25 4.15
C VAL A 52 23.26 -11.95 4.96
N ASN A 53 22.64 -11.99 6.15
CA ASN A 53 22.41 -10.82 7.01
C ASN A 53 21.53 -9.73 6.36
N ASN A 54 20.51 -10.14 5.61
CA ASN A 54 19.54 -9.23 5.00
C ASN A 54 18.82 -8.36 6.05
N TYR A 55 18.35 -8.99 7.12
CA TYR A 55 17.63 -8.35 8.21
C TYR A 55 18.53 -8.10 9.41
N ARG A 56 18.37 -6.92 10.03
CA ARG A 56 19.00 -6.58 11.31
C ARG A 56 17.96 -6.06 12.27
N TYR A 57 18.27 -6.18 13.56
CA TYR A 57 17.35 -5.83 14.63
C TYR A 57 18.05 -5.01 15.71
N ASP A 58 17.27 -4.20 16.42
CA ASP A 58 17.73 -3.60 17.68
C ASP A 58 17.73 -4.61 18.84
N ALA A 59 18.14 -4.16 20.02
CA ALA A 59 18.25 -5.02 21.21
C ALA A 59 16.92 -5.57 21.73
N ILE A 60 15.78 -4.98 21.34
CA ILE A 60 14.43 -5.42 21.73
C ILE A 60 13.71 -6.15 20.60
N GLY A 61 14.35 -6.33 19.45
CA GLY A 61 13.87 -7.14 18.34
C GLY A 61 13.09 -6.37 17.26
N ASN A 62 13.11 -5.03 17.26
CA ASN A 62 12.56 -4.27 16.14
C ASN A 62 13.49 -4.34 14.93
N LEU A 63 12.95 -4.47 13.72
CA LEU A 63 13.73 -4.45 12.49
C LEU A 63 14.40 -3.07 12.29
N THR A 64 15.70 -3.04 12.01
CA THR A 64 16.48 -1.82 11.78
C THR A 64 17.03 -1.70 10.36
N SER A 65 17.11 -2.80 9.60
CA SER A 65 17.49 -2.74 8.18
C SER A 65 16.95 -3.94 7.39
N ASP A 66 16.79 -3.76 6.08
CA ASP A 66 16.44 -4.79 5.10
C ASP A 66 17.22 -4.51 3.80
N VAL A 67 18.27 -5.31 3.55
CA VAL A 67 19.21 -5.06 2.44
C VAL A 67 18.55 -5.22 1.08
N GLN A 68 17.82 -6.32 0.85
CA GLN A 68 17.10 -6.57 -0.40
C GLN A 68 15.98 -5.55 -0.59
N GLY A 69 15.29 -5.19 0.51
CA GLY A 69 14.29 -4.13 0.54
C GLY A 69 14.85 -2.70 0.40
N LYS A 70 16.17 -2.53 0.24
CA LYS A 70 16.83 -1.22 0.09
C LYS A 70 16.63 -0.28 1.28
N ILE A 71 16.51 -0.85 2.49
CA ILE A 71 16.37 -0.12 3.76
C ILE A 71 17.68 -0.17 4.52
N ILE A 72 18.31 1.00 4.70
CA ILE A 72 19.57 1.11 5.42
C ILE A 72 19.38 1.37 6.91
N ASN A 73 18.29 2.02 7.30
CA ASN A 73 17.96 2.30 8.69
C ASN A 73 16.45 2.42 8.91
N ILE A 74 15.97 1.95 10.06
CA ILE A 74 14.61 2.19 10.56
C ILE A 74 14.73 2.74 11.99
N GLU A 75 14.22 3.94 12.19
CA GLU A 75 14.12 4.56 13.51
C GLU A 75 12.77 4.27 14.13
N TRP A 76 12.78 3.92 15.42
CA TRP A 76 11.61 3.64 16.21
C TRP A 76 11.53 4.62 17.38
N ASN A 77 10.32 5.05 17.72
CA ASN A 77 10.09 5.76 18.98
C ASN A 77 9.92 4.80 20.16
N VAL A 78 9.87 5.35 21.37
CA VAL A 78 9.68 4.60 22.62
C VAL A 78 8.34 3.85 22.72
N ALA A 79 7.39 4.13 21.83
CA ALA A 79 6.10 3.46 21.72
C ALA A 79 6.09 2.36 20.64
N ASN A 80 7.28 1.91 20.17
CA ASN A 80 7.45 0.92 19.10
C ASN A 80 6.70 1.29 17.80
N LYS A 81 6.75 2.58 17.42
CA LYS A 81 6.29 3.06 16.12
C LYS A 81 7.47 3.53 15.28
N ILE A 82 7.48 3.16 14.01
CA ILE A 82 8.48 3.64 13.04
C ILE A 82 8.32 5.14 12.84
N THR A 83 9.38 5.91 13.06
CA THR A 83 9.41 7.37 12.83
C THR A 83 10.14 7.73 11.55
N PHE A 84 11.10 6.90 11.12
CA PHE A 84 11.88 7.15 9.91
C PHE A 84 12.32 5.85 9.26
N ILE A 85 12.26 5.78 7.93
CA ILE A 85 12.83 4.74 7.10
C ILE A 85 13.78 5.42 6.13
N GLU A 86 15.05 5.06 6.23
CA GLU A 86 16.09 5.54 5.34
C GLU A 86 16.34 4.51 4.24
N ARG A 87 16.30 4.96 2.99
CA ARG A 87 16.51 4.13 1.79
C ARG A 87 17.94 4.30 1.26
N GLU A 88 18.42 3.25 0.58
CA GLU A 88 19.68 3.32 -0.15
C GLU A 88 19.61 4.41 -1.24
N LYS A 89 20.66 5.22 -1.38
CA LYS A 89 20.73 6.26 -2.42
C LYS A 89 20.60 5.64 -3.81
N PHE A 90 19.92 6.35 -4.72
CA PHE A 90 19.66 5.88 -6.09
C PHE A 90 18.90 4.54 -6.19
N SER A 91 18.22 4.09 -5.12
CA SER A 91 17.40 2.88 -5.15
C SER A 91 16.09 3.01 -5.93
N GLY A 92 15.74 4.23 -6.35
CA GLY A 92 14.41 4.54 -6.92
C GLY A 92 13.29 4.57 -5.88
N MET A 93 13.62 4.46 -4.58
CA MET A 93 12.67 4.55 -3.47
C MET A 93 12.86 5.87 -2.71
N ASP A 94 11.82 6.32 -2.01
CA ASP A 94 11.88 7.50 -1.15
C ASP A 94 12.19 7.14 0.30
N ASN A 95 12.91 8.01 1.00
CA ASN A 95 12.88 8.04 2.46
C ASN A 95 11.45 8.26 2.96
N LEU A 96 11.10 7.66 4.09
CA LEU A 96 9.78 7.84 4.72
C LEU A 96 9.93 8.40 6.12
N ARG A 97 9.15 9.41 6.48
CA ARG A 97 9.05 9.92 7.84
C ARG A 97 7.60 9.91 8.32
N PHE A 98 7.39 9.52 9.57
CA PHE A 98 6.07 9.43 10.18
C PHE A 98 6.00 10.21 11.48
N TYR A 99 4.86 10.87 11.68
CA TYR A 99 4.54 11.58 12.91
C TYR A 99 3.26 11.02 13.50
N TYR A 100 3.20 10.99 14.83
CA TYR A 100 2.09 10.39 15.58
C TYR A 100 1.56 11.39 16.61
N ASP A 101 0.26 11.28 16.91
CA ASP A 101 -0.33 11.98 18.06
C ASP A 101 0.00 11.27 19.38
N GLY A 102 -0.46 11.85 20.50
CA GLY A 102 -0.27 11.27 21.84
C GLY A 102 -1.02 9.94 22.07
N MET A 103 -1.98 9.59 21.21
CA MET A 103 -2.69 8.31 21.24
C MET A 103 -2.02 7.26 20.34
N GLY A 104 -0.93 7.62 19.66
CA GLY A 104 -0.18 6.72 18.77
C GLY A 104 -0.79 6.57 17.37
N ASN A 105 -1.75 7.40 16.98
CA ASN A 105 -2.27 7.42 15.63
C ASN A 105 -1.30 8.17 14.71
N ARG A 106 -1.03 7.64 13.51
CA ARG A 106 -0.26 8.36 12.50
C ARG A 106 -1.03 9.61 12.06
N ILE A 107 -0.44 10.77 12.29
CA ILE A 107 -0.97 12.08 11.86
C ILE A 107 -0.33 12.56 10.57
N GLN A 108 0.94 12.24 10.28
CA GLN A 108 1.60 12.64 9.03
C GLN A 108 2.48 11.52 8.48
N LYS A 109 2.52 11.43 7.15
CA LYS A 109 3.53 10.71 6.35
C LYS A 109 4.23 11.73 5.46
N GLN A 110 5.55 11.70 5.43
CA GLN A 110 6.36 12.46 4.48
C GLN A 110 7.21 11.48 3.67
N THR A 111 7.31 11.69 2.36
CA THR A 111 8.30 11.01 1.51
C THR A 111 9.28 12.02 0.93
N SER A 112 10.50 11.60 0.67
CA SER A 112 11.52 12.44 0.03
C SER A 112 12.47 11.57 -0.80
N PRO A 113 12.74 11.92 -2.07
CA PRO A 113 13.66 11.17 -2.92
C PRO A 113 15.06 11.07 -2.32
N VAL A 114 15.75 9.97 -2.63
CA VAL A 114 17.17 9.77 -2.30
C VAL A 114 18.04 9.58 -3.55
N ASP A 115 17.69 10.28 -4.62
CA ASP A 115 18.50 10.37 -5.84
C ASP A 115 19.72 11.32 -5.70
N GLY A 116 19.88 11.96 -4.54
CA GLY A 116 21.00 12.86 -4.24
C GLY A 116 20.96 14.20 -4.97
N THR A 117 19.91 14.48 -5.73
CA THR A 117 19.76 15.70 -6.55
C THR A 117 18.45 16.42 -6.28
N THR A 118 17.38 15.70 -5.98
CA THR A 118 16.04 16.23 -5.77
C THR A 118 15.79 16.47 -4.29
N LEU A 119 15.44 17.71 -3.93
CA LEU A 119 15.10 18.10 -2.56
C LEU A 119 13.57 18.17 -2.33
N GLU A 120 12.83 17.31 -3.03
CA GLU A 120 11.38 17.28 -2.94
C GLU A 120 10.91 16.58 -1.66
N THR A 121 9.84 17.11 -1.05
CA THR A 121 9.12 16.40 0.00
C THR A 121 7.64 16.31 -0.35
N ASN A 122 7.06 15.12 -0.27
CA ASN A 122 5.63 14.92 -0.43
C ASN A 122 5.02 14.58 0.92
N ASN A 123 4.03 15.38 1.33
CA ASN A 123 3.42 15.26 2.64
C ASN A 123 1.98 14.75 2.51
N THR A 124 1.58 13.90 3.44
CA THR A 124 0.19 13.47 3.64
C THR A 124 -0.15 13.63 5.11
N TRP A 125 -1.19 14.41 5.41
CA TRP A 125 -1.68 14.66 6.76
C TRP A 125 -3.05 14.02 6.94
N TYR A 126 -3.25 13.36 8.08
CA TYR A 126 -4.43 12.56 8.40
C TYR A 126 -5.24 13.29 9.47
N VAL A 127 -6.39 13.84 9.09
CA VAL A 127 -7.35 14.42 10.02
C VAL A 127 -8.25 13.30 10.53
N ARG A 128 -8.40 13.20 11.86
CA ARG A 128 -9.14 12.12 12.51
C ARG A 128 -10.27 12.64 13.37
N ASP A 129 -11.28 11.80 13.57
CA ASP A 129 -12.29 12.03 14.61
C ASP A 129 -11.75 11.66 16.01
N ALA A 130 -12.58 11.83 17.04
CA ALA A 130 -12.23 11.52 18.42
C ALA A 130 -12.00 10.02 18.69
N GLN A 131 -12.49 9.13 17.81
CA GLN A 131 -12.30 7.68 17.91
C GLN A 131 -11.05 7.22 17.15
N GLY A 132 -10.38 8.12 16.43
CA GLY A 132 -9.19 7.84 15.64
C GLY A 132 -9.46 7.46 14.19
N ASN A 133 -10.71 7.49 13.70
CA ASN A 133 -11.02 7.22 12.29
C ASN A 133 -10.52 8.38 11.42
N ILE A 134 -9.97 8.07 10.24
CA ILE A 134 -9.50 9.10 9.31
C ILE A 134 -10.72 9.74 8.63
N MET A 135 -10.93 11.04 8.81
CA MET A 135 -12.03 11.80 8.20
C MET A 135 -11.61 12.48 6.90
N ALA A 136 -10.35 12.91 6.80
CA ALA A 136 -9.80 13.49 5.59
C ALA A 136 -8.29 13.29 5.51
N THR A 137 -7.77 13.31 4.28
CA THR A 137 -6.33 13.46 4.02
C THR A 137 -6.07 14.78 3.31
N TYR A 138 -4.97 15.42 3.69
CA TYR A 138 -4.45 16.58 3.00
C TYR A 138 -3.06 16.25 2.45
N THR A 139 -2.75 16.73 1.25
CA THR A 139 -1.44 16.54 0.63
C THR A 139 -0.87 17.84 0.15
N TRP A 140 0.46 17.97 0.21
CA TRP A 140 1.20 19.07 -0.40
C TRP A 140 2.61 18.63 -0.71
N LYS A 141 3.22 19.37 -1.65
CA LYS A 141 4.61 19.20 -2.04
C LYS A 141 5.43 20.33 -1.44
N ASN A 142 6.62 20.01 -0.95
CA ASN A 142 7.55 20.95 -0.34
C ASN A 142 6.87 21.79 0.77
N ALA A 143 7.04 23.11 0.71
CA ALA A 143 6.43 24.06 1.64
C ALA A 143 5.12 24.67 1.11
N GLU A 144 4.44 24.01 0.18
CA GLU A 144 3.15 24.47 -0.35
C GLU A 144 2.01 24.36 0.69
N ASN A 145 0.88 24.98 0.38
CA ASN A 145 -0.32 24.89 1.20
C ASN A 145 -0.97 23.50 1.10
N PRO A 146 -1.34 22.87 2.23
CA PRO A 146 -2.10 21.62 2.24
C PRO A 146 -3.37 21.69 1.39
N GLN A 147 -3.51 20.76 0.44
CA GLN A 147 -4.71 20.60 -0.37
C GLN A 147 -5.51 19.39 0.11
N LEU A 148 -6.84 19.50 0.17
CA LEU A 148 -7.71 18.37 0.52
C LEU A 148 -7.60 17.30 -0.58
N ALA A 149 -7.15 16.10 -0.20
CA ALA A 149 -6.92 15.00 -1.13
C ALA A 149 -8.06 13.97 -1.11
N GLU A 150 -8.50 13.55 0.07
CA GLU A 150 -9.59 12.59 0.22
C GLU A 150 -10.50 12.99 1.39
N GLN A 151 -11.80 12.75 1.25
CA GLN A 151 -12.78 12.84 2.35
C GLN A 151 -13.48 11.51 2.53
N TYR A 152 -13.41 10.94 3.73
CA TYR A 152 -13.88 9.58 3.98
C TYR A 152 -15.35 9.52 4.34
N ILE A 153 -16.02 8.45 3.89
CA ILE A 153 -17.43 8.18 4.10
C ILE A 153 -17.56 6.95 5.01
N TYR A 154 -18.33 7.09 6.09
CA TYR A 154 -18.52 6.03 7.08
C TYR A 154 -20.00 5.73 7.29
N GLY A 155 -20.28 4.46 7.58
CA GLY A 155 -21.46 4.00 8.30
C GLY A 155 -21.01 3.39 9.63
N SER A 156 -21.31 2.11 9.86
CA SER A 156 -20.70 1.35 10.97
C SER A 156 -19.22 1.03 10.74
N SER A 157 -18.78 1.05 9.49
CA SER A 157 -17.38 0.92 9.03
C SER A 157 -17.14 1.91 7.89
N ARG A 158 -15.89 2.02 7.42
CA ARG A 158 -15.59 2.82 6.22
C ARG A 158 -16.33 2.23 5.02
N LEU A 159 -17.02 3.09 4.28
CA LEU A 159 -17.76 2.74 3.07
C LEU A 159 -17.01 3.16 1.81
N GLY A 160 -16.11 4.13 1.93
CA GLY A 160 -15.34 4.66 0.82
C GLY A 160 -14.88 6.10 1.07
N TYR A 161 -14.65 6.84 -0.01
CA TYR A 161 -14.19 8.23 0.06
C TYR A 161 -14.56 9.04 -1.18
N VAL A 162 -14.49 10.37 -1.05
CA VAL A 162 -14.50 11.31 -2.16
C VAL A 162 -13.07 11.70 -2.49
N ASN A 163 -12.63 11.46 -3.72
CA ASN A 163 -11.36 11.98 -4.23
C ASN A 163 -11.50 13.48 -4.51
N ARG A 164 -10.66 14.28 -3.86
CA ARG A 164 -10.61 15.74 -3.94
C ARG A 164 -9.30 16.27 -4.50
N ALA A 165 -8.36 15.38 -4.82
CA ALA A 165 -7.06 15.77 -5.34
C ALA A 165 -7.20 16.60 -6.64
N GLY A 166 -6.48 17.71 -6.73
CA GLY A 166 -6.49 18.59 -7.90
C GLY A 166 -7.71 19.51 -8.04
N LEU A 167 -8.65 19.50 -7.08
CA LEU A 167 -9.77 20.46 -7.07
C LEU A 167 -9.31 21.78 -6.41
N THR A 168 -8.96 22.78 -7.22
CA THR A 168 -8.26 23.99 -6.76
C THR A 168 -9.16 25.13 -6.28
N THR A 169 -10.49 25.08 -6.42
CA THR A 169 -11.42 26.11 -5.90
C THR A 169 -12.84 25.59 -5.71
N PRO A 170 -13.65 26.15 -4.78
CA PRO A 170 -15.09 25.93 -4.73
C PRO A 170 -15.79 26.81 -5.78
N ALA A 171 -15.45 26.65 -7.06
CA ALA A 171 -16.16 27.36 -8.13
C ALA A 171 -17.41 26.55 -8.51
N ASN A 172 -18.49 26.81 -7.76
CA ASN A 172 -19.81 26.17 -7.81
C ASN A 172 -19.81 24.69 -7.36
N PRO A 173 -20.72 24.27 -6.47
CA PRO A 173 -20.92 22.86 -6.15
C PRO A 173 -21.58 22.18 -7.36
N THR A 174 -20.81 21.95 -8.42
CA THR A 174 -21.20 21.00 -9.44
C THR A 174 -21.03 19.62 -8.82
N HIS A 175 -22.13 18.90 -8.74
CA HIS A 175 -22.12 17.49 -8.38
C HIS A 175 -21.32 16.74 -9.46
N ALA A 176 -20.03 16.55 -9.22
CA ALA A 176 -19.14 15.82 -10.10
C ALA A 176 -19.25 14.32 -9.82
N ILE A 177 -19.67 13.58 -10.84
CA ILE A 177 -19.76 12.11 -10.81
C ILE A 177 -18.38 11.53 -11.12
N GLY A 178 -18.05 10.38 -10.52
CA GLY A 178 -16.78 9.68 -10.66
C GLY A 178 -15.76 10.01 -9.56
N LEU A 179 -16.08 10.96 -8.67
CA LEU A 179 -15.21 11.33 -7.55
C LEU A 179 -15.46 10.50 -6.30
N ARG A 180 -16.66 9.94 -6.12
CA ARG A 180 -16.93 9.05 -4.99
C ARG A 180 -16.51 7.65 -5.37
N GLN A 181 -15.74 7.02 -4.49
CA GLN A 181 -15.35 5.63 -4.60
C GLN A 181 -15.88 4.87 -3.39
N TYR A 182 -16.41 3.68 -3.63
CA TYR A 182 -16.96 2.80 -2.61
C TYR A 182 -16.12 1.53 -2.50
N GLU A 183 -15.95 1.05 -1.27
CA GLU A 183 -15.16 -0.12 -0.94
C GLU A 183 -16.05 -1.37 -0.86
N LEU A 184 -15.69 -2.41 -1.59
CA LEU A 184 -16.32 -3.73 -1.51
C LEU A 184 -15.40 -4.67 -0.74
N THR A 185 -15.80 -4.99 0.48
CA THR A 185 -15.00 -5.79 1.42
C THR A 185 -15.38 -7.26 1.44
N ASN A 186 -14.41 -8.12 1.76
CA ASN A 186 -14.69 -9.50 2.14
C ASN A 186 -15.16 -9.61 3.62
N HIS A 187 -15.41 -10.83 4.08
CA HIS A 187 -15.87 -11.12 5.44
C HIS A 187 -14.86 -10.79 6.57
N LEU A 188 -13.60 -10.51 6.23
CA LEU A 188 -12.54 -10.10 7.17
C LEU A 188 -12.32 -8.57 7.16
N GLY A 189 -13.05 -7.84 6.31
CA GLY A 189 -12.89 -6.40 6.14
C GLY A 189 -11.81 -5.99 5.14
N ASN A 190 -11.20 -6.93 4.41
CA ASN A 190 -10.24 -6.58 3.35
C ASN A 190 -11.00 -6.01 2.15
N VAL A 191 -10.55 -4.87 1.63
CA VAL A 191 -11.13 -4.28 0.42
C VAL A 191 -10.61 -5.01 -0.80
N LEU A 192 -11.50 -5.70 -1.51
CA LEU A 192 -11.15 -6.47 -2.72
C LEU A 192 -11.39 -5.69 -4.01
N THR A 193 -12.32 -4.74 -3.98
CA THR A 193 -12.69 -3.95 -5.16
C THR A 193 -13.13 -2.57 -4.74
N THR A 194 -12.76 -1.55 -5.52
CA THR A 194 -13.33 -0.22 -5.40
C THR A 194 -14.08 0.15 -6.68
N VAL A 195 -15.24 0.77 -6.53
CA VAL A 195 -16.09 1.23 -7.64
C VAL A 195 -16.37 2.71 -7.51
N SER A 196 -16.45 3.43 -8.62
CA SER A 196 -16.83 4.84 -8.61
C SER A 196 -18.36 5.03 -8.66
N ASP A 197 -18.84 6.23 -8.31
CA ASP A 197 -20.25 6.61 -8.48
C ASP A 197 -20.62 6.91 -9.95
N ARG A 198 -19.69 6.72 -10.89
CA ARG A 198 -19.93 6.87 -12.33
C ARG A 198 -20.50 5.58 -12.91
N PRO A 199 -21.69 5.62 -13.53
CA PRO A 199 -22.18 4.46 -14.29
C PRO A 199 -21.46 4.37 -15.64
N VAL A 200 -21.11 3.16 -16.06
CA VAL A 200 -20.52 2.88 -17.38
C VAL A 200 -21.64 2.34 -18.28
N ALA A 201 -22.02 3.12 -19.29
CA ALA A 201 -23.00 2.67 -20.27
C ALA A 201 -22.40 1.56 -21.14
N PHE A 202 -23.20 0.55 -21.48
CA PHE A 202 -22.87 -0.43 -22.51
C PHE A 202 -24.02 -0.56 -23.50
N SER A 203 -23.68 -1.00 -24.70
CA SER A 203 -24.64 -1.43 -25.71
C SER A 203 -24.27 -2.81 -26.22
N ASP A 204 -25.27 -3.66 -26.46
CA ASP A 204 -25.13 -4.97 -27.08
C ASP A 204 -25.02 -4.90 -28.62
N GLY A 205 -25.07 -3.68 -29.17
CA GLY A 205 -24.97 -3.41 -30.61
C GLY A 205 -26.26 -3.71 -31.38
N VAL A 206 -27.32 -4.18 -30.70
CA VAL A 206 -28.62 -4.52 -31.29
C VAL A 206 -29.66 -3.44 -31.00
N ASN A 207 -29.67 -2.84 -29.79
CA ASN A 207 -30.51 -1.66 -29.50
C ASN A 207 -29.68 -0.39 -29.30
N ILE A 208 -29.98 0.65 -30.08
CA ILE A 208 -29.33 1.97 -30.00
C ILE A 208 -30.23 2.88 -29.14
N PRO A 209 -29.71 3.73 -28.21
CA PRO A 209 -28.30 4.05 -27.99
C PRO A 209 -27.61 3.46 -26.74
N VAL A 210 -28.34 2.96 -25.71
CA VAL A 210 -27.78 2.39 -24.48
C VAL A 210 -28.68 1.25 -23.98
N ASP A 211 -28.12 0.06 -23.76
CA ASP A 211 -28.84 -1.12 -23.28
C ASP A 211 -28.85 -1.23 -21.75
N GLY A 212 -27.84 -0.67 -21.09
CA GLY A 212 -27.77 -0.65 -19.63
C GLY A 212 -26.52 0.03 -19.09
N TYR A 213 -26.34 -0.10 -17.78
CA TYR A 213 -25.19 0.45 -17.07
C TYR A 213 -24.54 -0.61 -16.18
N THR A 214 -23.22 -0.60 -16.14
CA THR A 214 -22.41 -1.35 -15.18
C THR A 214 -21.70 -0.39 -14.22
N ALA A 215 -21.16 -0.93 -13.13
CA ALA A 215 -20.31 -0.17 -12.22
C ALA A 215 -18.95 0.13 -12.87
N ASP A 216 -18.42 1.32 -12.64
CA ASP A 216 -17.06 1.70 -13.01
C ASP A 216 -16.08 1.17 -11.96
N ILE A 217 -15.35 0.11 -12.30
CA ILE A 217 -14.35 -0.51 -11.42
C ILE A 217 -13.08 0.35 -11.44
N VAL A 218 -12.68 0.85 -10.27
CA VAL A 218 -11.47 1.66 -10.10
C VAL A 218 -10.26 0.77 -9.83
N SER A 219 -10.39 -0.16 -8.88
CA SER A 219 -9.34 -1.13 -8.54
C SER A 219 -9.92 -2.48 -8.16
N THR A 220 -9.15 -3.55 -8.36
CA THR A 220 -9.41 -4.89 -7.81
C THR A 220 -8.12 -5.49 -7.29
N GLN A 221 -8.21 -6.28 -6.23
CA GLN A 221 -7.05 -6.85 -5.57
C GLN A 221 -7.47 -8.06 -4.75
N ASP A 222 -6.87 -9.20 -5.06
CA ASP A 222 -6.98 -10.41 -4.24
C ASP A 222 -5.73 -10.61 -3.41
N TYR A 223 -5.91 -11.10 -2.18
CA TYR A 223 -4.83 -11.26 -1.21
C TYR A 223 -4.66 -12.71 -0.79
N TYR A 224 -3.41 -13.17 -0.71
CA TYR A 224 -3.04 -14.36 0.04
C TYR A 224 -3.28 -14.16 1.54
N PRO A 225 -3.41 -15.25 2.32
CA PRO A 225 -3.28 -15.18 3.77
C PRO A 225 -2.00 -14.44 4.14
N GLY A 226 -2.08 -13.49 5.08
CA GLY A 226 -0.95 -12.63 5.45
C GLY A 226 -0.85 -11.31 4.67
N GLY A 227 -1.73 -11.07 3.68
CA GLY A 227 -1.92 -9.76 3.06
C GLY A 227 -1.14 -9.51 1.76
N SER A 228 -0.34 -10.46 1.28
CA SER A 228 0.34 -10.29 -0.02
C SER A 228 -0.66 -10.30 -1.19
N LEU A 229 -0.46 -9.44 -2.20
CA LEU A 229 -1.26 -9.45 -3.43
C LEU A 229 -1.05 -10.76 -4.20
N MET A 230 -2.14 -11.30 -4.76
CA MET A 230 -2.08 -12.45 -5.65
C MET A 230 -1.68 -12.01 -7.07
N PRO A 231 -0.57 -12.52 -7.62
CA PRO A 231 -0.18 -12.24 -9.01
C PRO A 231 -1.29 -12.61 -10.00
N GLY A 232 -1.52 -11.74 -10.98
CA GLY A 232 -2.54 -11.95 -12.03
C GLY A 232 -4.00 -11.83 -11.56
N ARG A 233 -4.26 -11.47 -10.30
CA ARG A 233 -5.61 -11.28 -9.73
C ARG A 233 -5.79 -9.88 -9.14
N ASN A 234 -5.38 -8.87 -9.90
CA ASN A 234 -5.49 -7.49 -9.51
C ASN A 234 -5.66 -6.59 -10.74
N TYR A 235 -6.19 -5.39 -10.51
CA TYR A 235 -6.40 -4.33 -11.49
C TYR A 235 -6.18 -2.99 -10.77
N ASN A 236 -5.24 -2.17 -11.25
CA ASN A 236 -4.87 -0.88 -10.64
C ASN A 236 -4.67 -0.92 -9.09
N PRO A 237 -3.94 -1.91 -8.53
CA PRO A 237 -3.84 -2.08 -7.07
C PRO A 237 -3.20 -0.85 -6.37
N ASP A 238 -2.26 -0.17 -7.02
CA ASP A 238 -1.55 0.99 -6.46
C ASP A 238 -2.42 2.25 -6.33
N THR A 239 -3.60 2.27 -6.97
CA THR A 239 -4.50 3.43 -6.90
C THR A 239 -5.27 3.51 -5.59
N TYR A 240 -5.30 2.42 -4.81
CA TYR A 240 -6.06 2.35 -3.57
C TYR A 240 -5.17 2.35 -2.32
N ARG A 241 -5.39 3.35 -1.44
CA ARG A 241 -4.52 3.65 -0.29
C ARG A 241 -4.49 2.58 0.80
N PHE A 242 -5.58 1.84 0.99
CA PHE A 242 -5.70 0.88 2.10
C PHE A 242 -5.62 -0.57 1.63
N GLY A 243 -5.02 -0.79 0.46
CA GLY A 243 -4.48 -2.10 0.16
C GLY A 243 -3.37 -2.46 1.17
N PHE A 244 -3.07 -3.75 1.26
CA PHE A 244 -1.93 -4.24 2.02
C PHE A 244 -0.59 -3.81 1.39
#